data_AF-A0A356S7U4-F1
#
_entry.id   AF-A0A356S7U4-F1
#
_cell.length_a   1.000
_cell.length_b   1.000
_cell.length_c   1.000
_cell.angle_alpha   90.00
_cell.angle_beta   90.00
_cell.angle_gamma   90.00
#
_symmetry.space_group_name_H-M   'P 1'
#
loop_
_entity.id
_entity.type
_entity.pdbx_description
1 polymer ?
#
loop_
_entity_poly.entity_id
_entity_poly.type
_entity_poly.pdbx_seq_one_letter_code
_entity_poly.pdbx_strand_id
1 'polypeptide(L)' 'YGHETWENDAWEWTGDVSSWAPLSADPENDLVYIPTNSATIDYYGGFRPGDNLYGASIIALNASTGERAWH' A
#
# COMPACT_ATOMS: atom_id res chain seq x y z
N TYR A 1 5.84 -7.99 -5.49
CA TYR A 1 6.30 -8.40 -4.14
C TYR A 1 5.36 -7.78 -3.12
N GLY A 2 5.29 -8.33 -1.92
CA GLY A 2 4.35 -7.98 -0.85
C GLY A 2 3.23 -9.00 -0.65
N HIS A 3 2.88 -9.78 -1.67
CA HIS A 3 1.83 -10.81 -1.57
C HIS A 3 2.22 -11.94 -0.59
N GLU A 4 3.52 -12.18 -0.42
CA GLU A 4 4.07 -13.12 0.57
C GLU A 4 3.73 -12.75 2.03
N THR A 5 3.31 -11.50 2.27
CA THR A 5 2.87 -11.02 3.59
C THR A 5 1.38 -11.25 3.85
N TRP A 6 0.67 -11.85 2.89
CA TRP A 6 -0.74 -12.21 3.01
C TRP A 6 -0.81 -13.73 3.17
N GLU A 7 -1.11 -14.18 4.37
CA GLU A 7 -1.22 -15.60 4.65
C GLU A 7 -2.38 -16.24 3.86
N ASN A 8 -2.19 -17.52 3.50
CA ASN A 8 -3.15 -18.32 2.73
C ASN A 8 -3.56 -17.71 1.39
N ASP A 9 -2.72 -16.88 0.76
CA ASP A 9 -3.05 -16.19 -0.50
C ASP A 9 -4.27 -15.26 -0.41
N ALA A 10 -4.54 -14.70 0.79
CA ALA A 10 -5.70 -13.85 1.01
C ALA A 10 -5.82 -12.64 0.05
N TRP A 11 -4.68 -12.17 -0.47
CA TRP A 11 -4.60 -11.10 -1.47
C TRP A 11 -5.37 -11.39 -2.77
N GLU A 12 -5.70 -12.66 -3.08
CA GLU A 12 -6.45 -13.02 -4.28
C GLU A 12 -7.95 -12.68 -4.20
N TRP A 13 -8.52 -12.59 -2.99
CA TRP A 13 -9.95 -12.38 -2.77
C TRP A 13 -10.30 -11.21 -1.86
N THR A 14 -9.32 -10.65 -1.16
CA THR A 14 -9.45 -9.39 -0.42
C THR A 14 -8.48 -8.36 -0.96
N GLY A 15 -8.71 -7.07 -0.69
CA GLY A 15 -7.90 -6.02 -1.30
C GLY A 15 -8.41 -4.63 -0.97
N ASP A 16 -8.66 -3.81 -1.98
CA ASP A 16 -9.10 -2.41 -1.83
C ASP A 16 -8.13 -1.53 -1.04
N VAL A 17 -6.83 -1.79 -1.22
CA VAL A 17 -5.75 -0.92 -0.76
C VAL A 17 -5.58 0.22 -1.78
N SER A 18 -6.16 1.37 -1.47
CA SER A 18 -6.27 2.55 -2.32
C SER A 18 -5.72 3.81 -1.64
N SER A 19 -5.35 4.80 -2.45
CA SER A 19 -4.93 6.12 -1.99
C SER A 19 -6.08 7.12 -2.05
N TRP A 20 -6.87 7.21 -0.98
CA TRP A 20 -8.02 8.12 -0.90
C TRP A 20 -7.67 9.51 -0.38
N ALA A 21 -6.63 9.61 0.46
CA ALA A 21 -6.21 10.87 1.06
C ALA A 21 -5.31 11.68 0.09
N PRO A 22 -5.24 13.01 0.25
CA PRO A 22 -4.32 13.84 -0.53
C PRO A 22 -2.87 13.36 -0.45
N LEU A 23 -2.20 13.38 -1.59
CA LEU A 23 -0.79 13.02 -1.73
C LEU A 23 0.09 14.24 -1.42
N SER A 24 1.32 14.00 -0.98
CA SER A 24 2.37 15.04 -0.90
C SER A 24 3.51 14.71 -1.84
N ALA A 25 4.30 15.72 -2.22
CA ALA A 25 5.43 15.55 -3.13
C ALA A 25 6.65 16.33 -2.66
N ASP A 26 7.83 15.82 -2.97
CA ASP A 26 9.13 16.44 -2.80
C ASP A 26 9.82 16.54 -4.18
N PRO A 27 9.68 17.70 -4.86
CA PRO A 27 10.25 17.90 -6.18
C PRO A 27 11.79 17.91 -6.21
N GLU A 28 12.45 18.25 -5.09
CA GLU A 28 13.92 18.29 -5.03
C GLU A 28 14.52 16.89 -5.13
N ASN A 29 13.80 15.89 -4.63
CA ASN A 29 14.21 14.49 -4.61
C ASN A 29 13.45 13.60 -5.62
N ASP A 30 12.63 14.19 -6.50
CA ASP A 30 11.76 13.48 -7.45
C ASP A 30 10.83 12.44 -6.76
N LEU A 31 10.28 12.74 -5.58
CA LEU A 31 9.43 11.80 -4.83
C LEU A 31 7.97 12.26 -4.73
N VAL A 32 7.04 11.30 -4.82
CA VAL A 32 5.64 11.44 -4.41
C VAL A 32 5.31 10.42 -3.31
N TYR A 33 4.63 10.88 -2.25
CA TYR A 33 4.25 10.07 -1.10
C TYR A 33 2.77 9.76 -1.16
N ILE A 34 2.44 8.47 -1.13
CA ILE A 34 1.10 7.94 -1.37
C ILE A 34 0.66 7.14 -0.14
N PRO A 35 -0.22 7.69 0.71
CA PRO A 35 -0.80 6.92 1.81
C PRO A 35 -1.84 5.93 1.27
N THR A 36 -1.90 4.73 1.86
CA THR A 36 -2.90 3.71 1.55
C THR A 36 -3.81 3.44 2.74
N ASN A 37 -5.08 3.06 2.49
CA ASN A 37 -5.94 2.51 3.53
C ASN A 37 -5.59 1.05 3.85
N SER A 38 -6.15 0.53 4.95
CA SER A 38 -6.19 -0.90 5.23
C SER A 38 -7.01 -1.63 4.18
N ALA A 39 -6.69 -2.90 3.95
CA ALA A 39 -7.48 -3.76 3.08
C ALA A 39 -8.92 -3.96 3.58
N THR A 40 -9.82 -4.33 2.66
CA THR A 40 -11.27 -4.47 2.82
C THR A 40 -11.65 -5.07 4.18
N ILE A 41 -12.69 -4.47 4.78
CA ILE A 41 -13.07 -4.67 6.19
C ILE A 41 -11.92 -4.20 7.08
N ASP A 42 -11.76 -2.88 7.13
CA ASP A 42 -10.68 -2.18 7.83
C ASP A 42 -10.60 -2.54 9.33
N TYR A 43 -11.73 -2.82 9.98
CA TYR A 43 -11.80 -3.18 11.40
C TYR A 43 -11.66 -4.67 11.72
N TYR A 44 -11.74 -5.59 10.74
CA TYR A 44 -11.65 -7.04 10.97
C TYR A 44 -10.72 -7.71 9.97
N GLY A 45 -9.55 -8.14 10.46
CA GLY A 45 -8.50 -8.77 9.65
C GLY A 45 -8.59 -10.30 9.51
N GLY A 46 -9.62 -10.95 10.06
CA GLY A 46 -9.67 -12.42 10.13
C GLY A 46 -9.68 -13.14 8.77
N PHE A 47 -10.09 -12.46 7.70
CA PHE A 47 -10.06 -12.99 6.32
C PHE A 47 -8.74 -12.77 5.59
N ARG A 48 -7.81 -12.06 6.23
CA ARG A 48 -6.53 -11.64 5.64
C ARG A 48 -5.41 -11.66 6.68
N PRO A 49 -5.09 -12.83 7.27
CA PRO A 49 -3.97 -12.92 8.20
C PRO A 49 -2.64 -12.50 7.53
N GLY A 50 -1.68 -12.09 8.36
CA GLY A 50 -0.40 -11.51 7.92
C GLY A 50 -0.38 -9.98 7.91
N ASP A 51 0.75 -9.40 7.50
CA ASP A 51 0.98 -7.95 7.53
C ASP A 51 0.19 -7.19 6.44
N ASN A 52 -0.22 -7.89 5.38
CA ASN A 52 -1.04 -7.36 4.29
C ASN A 52 -0.40 -6.18 3.53
N LEU A 53 0.91 -6.23 3.26
CA LEU A 53 1.61 -5.18 2.50
C LEU A 53 0.92 -4.96 1.13
N TYR A 54 0.50 -3.75 0.74
CA TYR A 54 0.79 -2.40 1.26
C TYR A 54 -0.37 -1.73 2.00
N GLY A 55 -1.18 -2.47 2.74
CA GLY A 55 -2.25 -1.89 3.57
C GLY A 55 -1.68 -0.94 4.63
N ALA A 56 -2.41 0.13 4.92
CA ALA A 56 -2.08 1.10 5.98
C ALA A 56 -0.60 1.58 5.94
N SER A 57 -0.08 1.82 4.74
CA SER A 57 1.33 2.12 4.48
C SER A 57 1.50 3.50 3.84
N ILE A 58 2.75 3.99 3.79
CA ILE A 58 3.13 5.12 2.94
C ILE A 58 4.05 4.58 1.84
N ILE A 59 3.68 4.75 0.59
CA ILE A 59 4.50 4.35 -0.55
C ILE A 59 5.18 5.59 -1.12
N ALA A 60 6.50 5.55 -1.27
CA ALA A 60 7.26 6.58 -1.98
C ALA A 60 7.62 6.09 -3.38
N LEU A 61 7.17 6.83 -4.39
CA LEU A 61 7.50 6.58 -5.79
C LEU A 61 8.34 7.72 -6.34
N ASN A 62 9.24 7.41 -7.27
CA ASN A 62 9.84 8.42 -8.13
C ASN A 62 8.72 9.07 -8.97
N ALA A 63 8.55 10.39 -8.87
CA ALA A 63 7.44 11.09 -9.49
C ALA A 63 7.52 11.05 -11.02
N SER A 64 8.73 11.03 -11.57
CA SER A 64 8.97 11.00 -13.01
C SER A 64 8.80 9.60 -13.65
N THR A 65 9.04 8.52 -12.91
CA THR A 65 9.06 7.15 -13.46
C THR A 65 7.96 6.24 -12.92
N GLY A 66 7.37 6.58 -11.78
CA GLY A 66 6.47 5.70 -11.04
C GLY A 66 7.15 4.51 -10.37
N GLU A 67 8.48 4.40 -10.47
CA GLU A 67 9.23 3.34 -9.80
C GLU A 67 9.26 3.57 -8.30
N ARG A 68 9.07 2.51 -7.52
CA ARG A 68 9.05 2.62 -6.07
C ARG A 68 10.46 2.83 -5.52
N ALA A 69 10.63 3.88 -4.73
CA ALA A 69 11.82 4.14 -3.93
C ALA A 69 11.80 3.33 -2.62
N TRP A 70 10.74 3.47 -1.83
CA TRP A 70 10.55 2.76 -0.55
C TRP A 70 9.06 2.66 -0.18
N HIS A 71 8.76 1.89 0.85
CA HIS A 71 7.47 1.84 1.55
C HIS A 71 7.71 1.55 3.03
#